data_AF-A0A6M0AS13-F1
#
_entry.id   AF-A0A6M0AS13-F1
#
_cell.length_a   1.000
_cell.length_b   1.000
_cell.length_c   1.000
_cell.angle_alpha   90.00
_cell.angle_beta   90.00
_cell.angle_gamma   90.00
#
_symmetry.space_group_name_H-M   'P 1'
#
loop_
_entity.id
_entity.type
_entity.pdbx_description
1 polymer ?
#
loop_
_entity_poly.entity_id
_entity_poly.type
_entity_poly.pdbx_seq_one_letter_code
_entity_poly.pdbx_strand_id
1 'polypeptide(L)'
;MNQFPDGWTVKPLGEVATLQRGLDLPIHKRISGKIPVFAANGAVGFHNESKIQGPGVVTGRSGTLGKVNYVESDYWPLNTSLWVKNFHGNDPKWVFRLLSWMKLETHTRGTGVPTLNRNLIHVLPVPLPPLEEQKRIAAILDKADSIRRKRKDAIALTEELLRSTFLDMFGDPVTNPKGWEKKPLGSLCRIVRGGSPRPINEYLGGTIPWIKIGDATAGDEIYIDKTVEAIKKEGIKKSRYLEPGSLVFANCGVSLGFVRIIKIGGCIHDGWLAF
;
A
#
# COMPACT_ATOMS: atom_id res chain seq x y z
N MET A 1 24.65 8.82 -22.64
CA MET A 1 24.46 7.38 -22.90
C MET A 1 24.77 6.65 -21.60
N ASN A 2 23.85 5.84 -21.06
CA ASN A 2 24.16 5.03 -19.89
C ASN A 2 25.22 4.02 -20.28
N GLN A 3 26.47 4.25 -19.91
CA GLN A 3 27.51 3.23 -20.02
C GLN A 3 27.19 2.16 -18.99
N PHE A 4 26.87 0.96 -19.46
CA PHE A 4 26.77 -0.19 -18.58
C PHE A 4 28.18 -0.57 -18.08
N PRO A 5 28.29 -1.20 -16.90
CA PRO A 5 29.56 -1.75 -16.44
C PRO A 5 30.16 -2.73 -17.45
N ASP A 6 31.48 -2.93 -17.37
CA ASP A 6 32.19 -3.86 -18.25
C ASP A 6 31.56 -5.26 -18.22
N GLY A 7 31.41 -5.88 -19.40
CA GLY A 7 30.84 -7.22 -19.58
C GLY A 7 29.31 -7.27 -19.72
N TRP A 8 28.61 -6.14 -19.60
CA TRP A 8 27.17 -6.06 -19.88
C TRP A 8 26.93 -5.94 -21.38
N THR A 9 25.94 -6.68 -21.87
CA THR A 9 25.48 -6.59 -23.26
C THR A 9 24.04 -6.11 -23.31
N VAL A 10 23.56 -5.66 -24.47
CA VAL A 10 22.15 -5.36 -24.68
C VAL A 10 21.58 -6.37 -25.64
N LYS A 11 20.49 -7.04 -25.27
CA LYS A 11 19.81 -8.02 -26.12
C LYS A 11 18.30 -7.78 -26.14
N PRO A 12 17.59 -8.22 -27.19
CA PRO A 12 16.13 -8.28 -27.17
C PRO A 12 15.63 -9.16 -26.03
N LEU A 13 14.57 -8.74 -25.32
CA LEU A 13 13.99 -9.51 -24.22
C LEU A 13 13.67 -10.96 -24.62
N GLY A 14 13.22 -11.22 -25.85
CA GLY A 14 12.88 -12.56 -26.31
C GLY A 14 14.05 -13.55 -26.31
N GLU A 15 15.28 -13.05 -26.47
CA GLU A 15 16.53 -13.81 -26.38
C GLU A 15 17.04 -13.97 -24.95
N VAL A 16 16.55 -13.13 -24.02
CA VAL A 16 16.86 -13.21 -22.59
C VAL A 16 15.85 -14.10 -21.86
N ALA A 17 14.57 -13.94 -22.18
CA ALA A 17 13.45 -14.69 -21.60
C ALA A 17 12.31 -14.79 -22.62
N THR A 18 12.06 -16.00 -23.14
CA THR A 18 10.93 -16.22 -24.07
C THR A 18 9.63 -16.37 -23.31
N LEU A 19 8.76 -15.36 -23.37
CA LEU A 19 7.42 -15.43 -22.78
C LEU A 19 6.41 -16.19 -23.67
N GLN A 20 5.61 -17.06 -23.07
CA GLN A 20 4.53 -17.81 -23.72
C GLN A 20 3.20 -17.63 -23.00
N ARG A 21 2.10 -17.69 -23.77
CA ARG A 21 0.73 -17.72 -23.23
C ARG A 21 0.52 -18.98 -22.37
N GLY A 22 -0.12 -18.84 -21.22
CA GLY A 22 -0.56 -19.99 -20.42
C GLY A 22 -1.69 -20.80 -21.06
N LEU A 23 -2.22 -21.75 -20.32
CA LEU A 23 -3.16 -22.77 -20.80
C LEU A 23 -4.56 -22.57 -20.22
N ASP A 24 -5.57 -23.05 -20.94
CA ASP A 24 -6.95 -23.00 -20.45
C ASP A 24 -7.17 -24.03 -19.34
N LEU A 25 -7.66 -23.58 -18.18
CA LEU A 25 -8.12 -24.43 -17.09
C LEU A 25 -9.37 -23.80 -16.44
N PRO A 26 -10.55 -24.02 -17.04
CA PRO A 26 -11.84 -23.54 -16.51
C PRO A 26 -12.11 -24.06 -15.09
N ILE A 27 -12.86 -23.28 -14.30
CA ILE A 27 -13.12 -23.58 -12.88
C ILE A 27 -13.71 -24.99 -12.68
N HIS A 28 -14.66 -25.41 -13.51
CA HIS A 28 -15.30 -26.72 -13.40
C HIS A 28 -14.37 -27.91 -13.70
N LYS A 29 -13.17 -27.67 -14.27
CA LYS A 29 -12.14 -28.71 -14.49
C LYS A 29 -11.09 -28.73 -13.39
N ARG A 30 -11.14 -27.80 -12.42
CA ARG A 30 -10.16 -27.73 -11.34
C ARG A 30 -10.51 -28.74 -10.27
N ILE A 31 -9.64 -29.72 -10.14
CA ILE A 31 -9.66 -30.71 -9.06
C ILE A 31 -8.78 -30.20 -7.93
N SER A 32 -9.24 -30.31 -6.69
CA SER A 32 -8.48 -29.91 -5.49
C SER A 32 -7.12 -30.61 -5.44
N GLY A 33 -6.08 -29.87 -5.06
CA GLY A 33 -4.71 -30.37 -5.02
C GLY A 33 -3.75 -29.34 -4.45
N LYS A 34 -2.45 -29.53 -4.69
CA LYS A 34 -1.37 -28.68 -4.14
C LYS A 34 -0.67 -27.81 -5.18
N ILE A 35 -0.95 -28.01 -6.47
CA ILE A 35 -0.28 -27.28 -7.55
C ILE A 35 -0.92 -25.90 -7.71
N PRO A 36 -0.18 -24.80 -7.51
CA PRO A 36 -0.72 -23.46 -7.63
C PRO A 36 -1.09 -23.13 -9.09
N VAL A 37 -2.26 -22.53 -9.26
CA VAL A 37 -2.77 -22.04 -10.54
C VAL A 37 -2.59 -20.52 -10.59
N PHE A 38 -1.91 -20.02 -11.61
CA PHE A 38 -1.58 -18.60 -11.76
C PHE A 38 -2.39 -17.93 -12.87
N ALA A 39 -3.12 -16.87 -12.53
CA ALA A 39 -3.79 -15.98 -13.49
C ALA A 39 -3.00 -14.68 -13.69
N ALA A 40 -3.63 -13.70 -14.35
CA ALA A 40 -3.04 -12.38 -14.54
C ALA A 40 -2.64 -11.67 -13.23
N ASN A 41 -3.40 -11.91 -12.16
CA ASN A 41 -3.23 -11.27 -10.85
C ASN A 41 -2.35 -12.05 -9.85
N GLY A 42 -1.76 -13.16 -10.28
CA GLY A 42 -1.04 -14.09 -9.41
C GLY A 42 -1.82 -15.37 -9.14
N ALA A 43 -1.55 -16.03 -8.01
CA ALA A 43 -2.18 -17.30 -7.66
C ALA A 43 -3.69 -17.13 -7.42
N VAL A 44 -4.51 -18.01 -8.02
CA VAL A 44 -5.99 -17.97 -7.96
C VAL A 44 -6.62 -19.25 -7.41
N GLY A 45 -5.80 -20.16 -6.87
CA GLY A 45 -6.24 -21.43 -6.32
C GLY A 45 -5.25 -22.54 -6.66
N PHE A 46 -5.71 -23.78 -6.48
CA PHE A 46 -4.89 -24.97 -6.65
C PHE A 46 -5.53 -25.98 -7.60
N HIS A 47 -4.68 -26.84 -8.16
CA HIS A 47 -5.03 -27.98 -8.97
C HIS A 47 -4.21 -29.21 -8.54
N ASN A 48 -4.61 -30.41 -8.95
CA ASN A 48 -3.86 -31.65 -8.69
C ASN A 48 -2.71 -31.87 -9.69
N GLU A 49 -2.75 -31.25 -10.87
CA GLU A 49 -1.75 -31.42 -11.92
C GLU A 49 -0.99 -30.13 -12.23
N SER A 50 0.30 -30.26 -12.53
CA SER A 50 1.14 -29.19 -13.08
C SER A 50 1.24 -29.27 -14.59
N LYS A 51 1.48 -28.12 -15.23
CA LYS A 51 1.88 -28.07 -16.64
C LYS A 51 3.31 -27.62 -16.81
N ILE A 52 3.81 -26.83 -15.88
CA ILE A 52 5.16 -26.28 -15.92
C ILE A 52 5.89 -26.69 -14.66
N GLN A 53 7.11 -27.17 -14.82
CA GLN A 53 8.03 -27.45 -13.72
C GLN A 53 8.68 -26.17 -13.23
N GLY A 54 8.79 -26.01 -11.92
CA GLY A 54 9.43 -24.85 -11.30
C GLY A 54 10.97 -24.88 -11.41
N PRO A 55 11.65 -23.77 -11.10
CA PRO A 55 11.08 -22.45 -10.82
C PRO A 55 10.63 -21.71 -12.09
N GLY A 56 9.64 -20.84 -11.96
CA GLY A 56 9.07 -20.09 -13.08
C GLY A 56 8.79 -18.62 -12.78
N VAL A 57 8.56 -17.85 -13.85
CA VAL A 57 8.16 -16.44 -13.77
C VAL A 57 6.88 -16.25 -14.57
N VAL A 58 5.88 -15.60 -13.95
CA VAL A 58 4.54 -15.41 -14.51
C VAL A 58 4.11 -13.94 -14.40
N THR A 59 3.58 -13.38 -15.47
CA THR A 59 3.06 -12.01 -15.53
C THR A 59 1.66 -11.97 -16.18
N GLY A 60 0.94 -10.88 -15.97
CA GLY A 60 -0.37 -10.65 -16.59
C GLY A 60 -0.31 -10.56 -18.11
N ARG A 61 -1.26 -11.21 -18.79
CA ARG A 61 -1.47 -11.09 -20.25
C ARG A 61 -2.72 -10.30 -20.58
N SER A 62 -3.85 -10.60 -19.94
CA SER A 62 -5.14 -9.97 -20.22
C SER A 62 -5.84 -9.66 -18.91
N GLY A 63 -6.34 -8.43 -18.77
CA GLY A 63 -6.91 -7.91 -17.52
C GLY A 63 -5.88 -7.07 -16.78
N THR A 64 -5.48 -7.50 -15.58
CA THR A 64 -4.47 -6.77 -14.80
C THR A 64 -3.07 -7.07 -15.31
N LEU A 65 -2.30 -6.02 -15.56
CA LEU A 65 -0.93 -6.08 -16.09
C LEU A 65 0.06 -5.47 -15.10
N GLY A 66 1.35 -5.67 -15.36
CA GLY A 66 2.44 -5.10 -14.55
C GLY A 66 2.85 -5.93 -13.34
N LYS A 67 1.95 -6.77 -12.81
CA LYS A 67 2.31 -7.70 -11.72
C LYS A 67 3.05 -8.92 -12.26
N VAL A 68 4.29 -9.09 -11.80
CA VAL A 68 5.12 -10.27 -12.06
C VAL A 68 5.18 -11.12 -10.79
N ASN A 69 5.17 -12.44 -10.93
CA ASN A 69 5.24 -13.41 -9.84
C ASN A 69 6.39 -14.39 -10.11
N TYR A 70 7.18 -14.67 -9.09
CA TYR A 70 8.14 -15.76 -9.08
C TYR A 70 7.49 -16.99 -8.43
N VAL A 71 7.69 -18.16 -9.01
CA VAL A 71 7.09 -19.41 -8.56
C VAL A 71 8.21 -20.42 -8.31
N GLU A 72 8.36 -20.89 -7.07
CA GLU A 72 9.42 -21.83 -6.70
C GLU A 72 9.06 -23.28 -7.03
N SER A 73 7.77 -23.61 -7.01
CA SER A 73 7.25 -24.95 -7.27
C SER A 73 6.77 -25.11 -8.70
N ASP A 74 6.45 -26.35 -9.07
CA ASP A 74 5.61 -26.67 -10.22
C ASP A 74 4.28 -25.92 -10.16
N TYR A 75 3.73 -25.56 -11.32
CA TYR A 75 2.57 -24.69 -11.41
C TYR A 75 1.77 -24.85 -12.72
N TRP A 76 0.60 -24.22 -12.74
CA TRP A 76 -0.23 -24.09 -13.93
C TRP A 76 -0.49 -22.61 -14.29
N PRO A 77 0.13 -22.06 -15.34
CA PRO A 77 -0.19 -20.71 -15.82
C PRO A 77 -1.47 -20.73 -16.65
N LEU A 78 -2.44 -19.87 -16.32
CA LEU A 78 -3.68 -19.73 -17.08
C LEU A 78 -3.48 -18.94 -18.37
N ASN A 79 -4.38 -19.13 -19.33
CA ASN A 79 -4.45 -18.40 -20.59
C ASN A 79 -4.44 -16.85 -20.48
N THR A 80 -4.87 -16.31 -19.34
CA THR A 80 -4.82 -14.89 -18.97
C THR A 80 -3.44 -14.41 -18.54
N SER A 81 -2.45 -15.29 -18.46
CA SER A 81 -1.06 -14.99 -18.06
C SER A 81 -0.06 -15.26 -19.19
N LEU A 82 1.11 -14.65 -19.06
CA LEU A 82 2.33 -15.01 -19.77
C LEU A 82 3.31 -15.63 -18.77
N TRP A 83 3.92 -16.75 -19.11
CA TRP A 83 4.99 -17.36 -18.33
C TRP A 83 6.29 -17.41 -19.13
N VAL A 84 7.43 -17.43 -18.46
CA VAL A 84 8.74 -17.57 -19.12
C VAL A 84 8.94 -19.03 -19.50
N LYS A 85 8.85 -19.32 -20.80
CA LYS A 85 9.06 -20.64 -21.40
C LYS A 85 10.52 -21.07 -21.36
N ASN A 86 11.41 -20.12 -21.65
CA ASN A 86 12.84 -20.38 -21.73
C ASN A 86 13.59 -19.17 -21.16
N PHE A 87 14.50 -19.44 -20.23
CA PHE A 87 15.38 -18.44 -19.60
C PHE A 87 16.70 -18.26 -20.36
N HIS A 88 16.99 -19.07 -21.39
CA HIS A 88 18.21 -18.99 -22.21
C HIS A 88 19.50 -19.00 -21.38
N GLY A 89 19.53 -19.78 -20.30
CA GLY A 89 20.66 -19.87 -19.38
C GLY A 89 20.76 -18.74 -18.34
N ASN A 90 19.81 -17.80 -18.33
CA ASN A 90 19.78 -16.69 -17.37
C ASN A 90 19.16 -17.11 -16.03
N ASP A 91 19.55 -16.41 -14.96
CA ASP A 91 19.04 -16.67 -13.62
C ASP A 91 17.53 -16.33 -13.52
N PRO A 92 16.66 -17.27 -13.12
CA PRO A 92 15.22 -17.05 -13.07
C PRO A 92 14.79 -15.92 -12.14
N LYS A 93 15.50 -15.72 -11.02
CA LYS A 93 15.18 -14.63 -10.08
C LYS A 93 15.58 -13.29 -10.67
N TRP A 94 16.74 -13.20 -11.32
CA TRP A 94 17.13 -12.01 -12.05
C TRP A 94 16.13 -11.66 -13.16
N VAL A 95 15.68 -12.64 -13.96
CA VAL A 95 14.63 -12.42 -14.97
C VAL A 95 13.33 -11.93 -14.33
N PHE A 96 12.94 -12.47 -13.18
CA PHE A 96 11.82 -11.94 -12.40
C PHE A 96 12.01 -10.47 -12.03
N ARG A 97 13.21 -10.08 -11.56
CA ARG A 97 13.54 -8.68 -11.23
C ARG A 97 13.53 -7.77 -12.46
N LEU A 98 14.10 -8.23 -13.57
CA LEU A 98 14.09 -7.52 -14.85
C LEU A 98 12.65 -7.23 -15.30
N LEU A 99 11.82 -8.26 -15.39
CA LEU A 99 10.42 -8.10 -15.83
C LEU A 99 9.61 -7.21 -14.88
N SER A 100 9.88 -7.28 -13.57
CA SER A 100 9.25 -6.42 -12.57
C SER A 100 9.64 -4.95 -12.72
N TRP A 101 10.83 -4.68 -13.23
CA TRP A 101 11.32 -3.33 -13.50
C TRP A 101 10.77 -2.75 -14.83
N MET A 102 10.47 -3.60 -15.81
CA MET A 102 10.13 -3.20 -17.19
C MET A 102 8.77 -2.50 -17.40
N LYS A 103 8.04 -2.07 -16.36
CA LYS A 103 6.72 -1.41 -16.44
C LYS A 103 5.83 -1.96 -17.58
N LEU A 104 5.65 -3.29 -17.59
CA LEU A 104 5.04 -4.03 -18.71
C LEU A 104 3.62 -3.54 -19.06
N GLU A 105 2.91 -2.98 -18.08
CA GLU A 105 1.61 -2.33 -18.21
C GLU A 105 1.59 -1.13 -19.16
N THR A 106 2.75 -0.60 -19.55
CA THR A 106 2.87 0.46 -20.56
C THR A 106 2.86 -0.06 -21.99
N HIS A 107 3.03 -1.38 -22.20
CA HIS A 107 3.16 -2.01 -23.51
C HIS A 107 1.89 -2.78 -23.93
N THR A 108 0.73 -2.11 -23.84
CA THR A 108 -0.58 -2.73 -24.10
C THR A 108 -1.09 -2.47 -25.52
N ARG A 109 -2.01 -3.32 -25.99
CA ARG A 109 -2.85 -3.03 -27.16
C ARG A 109 -4.33 -3.23 -26.83
N GLY A 110 -5.18 -2.42 -27.46
CA GLY A 110 -6.64 -2.52 -27.44
C GLY A 110 -7.30 -1.40 -26.62
N THR A 111 -8.45 -0.90 -27.09
CA THR A 111 -9.28 0.11 -26.41
C THR A 111 -10.20 -0.47 -25.34
N GLY A 112 -10.24 -1.80 -25.20
CA GLY A 112 -11.02 -2.55 -24.21
C GLY A 112 -10.16 -3.14 -23.09
N VAL A 113 -10.30 -4.43 -22.80
CA VAL A 113 -9.52 -5.11 -21.75
C VAL A 113 -8.01 -5.05 -22.08
N PRO A 114 -7.17 -4.44 -21.23
CA PRO A 114 -5.74 -4.31 -21.47
C PRO A 114 -5.11 -5.68 -21.74
N THR A 115 -4.43 -5.80 -22.87
CA THR A 115 -3.74 -7.03 -23.25
C THR A 115 -2.27 -6.75 -23.58
N LEU A 116 -1.38 -7.44 -22.86
CA LEU A 116 0.06 -7.40 -23.09
C LEU A 116 0.40 -8.22 -24.33
N ASN A 117 0.98 -7.56 -25.32
CA ASN A 117 1.41 -8.21 -26.54
C ASN A 117 2.86 -8.69 -26.39
N ARG A 118 3.05 -10.01 -26.32
CA ARG A 118 4.40 -10.61 -26.18
C ARG A 118 5.36 -10.19 -27.29
N ASN A 119 4.87 -10.02 -28.52
CA ASN A 119 5.72 -9.67 -29.67
C ASN A 119 6.28 -8.24 -29.56
N LEU A 120 5.56 -7.34 -28.87
CA LEU A 120 6.04 -5.98 -28.61
C LEU A 120 7.11 -5.96 -27.53
N ILE A 121 6.96 -6.77 -26.49
CA ILE A 121 7.92 -6.80 -25.39
C ILE A 121 9.17 -7.61 -25.73
N HIS A 122 9.06 -8.66 -26.56
CA HIS A 122 10.21 -9.51 -26.94
C HIS A 122 11.29 -8.76 -27.72
N VAL A 123 10.94 -7.69 -28.43
CA VAL A 123 11.89 -6.87 -29.18
C VAL A 123 12.53 -5.76 -28.35
N LEU A 124 12.06 -5.53 -27.11
CA LEU A 124 12.61 -4.46 -26.28
C LEU A 124 14.05 -4.76 -25.89
N PRO A 125 14.97 -3.78 -26.06
CA PRO A 125 16.36 -3.94 -25.65
C PRO A 125 16.44 -3.93 -24.13
N VAL A 126 17.08 -4.95 -23.56
CA VAL A 126 17.32 -5.07 -22.13
C VAL A 126 18.81 -5.26 -21.84
N PRO A 127 19.31 -4.69 -20.73
CA PRO A 127 20.66 -4.97 -20.28
C PRO A 127 20.77 -6.42 -19.80
N LEU A 128 21.83 -7.10 -20.24
CA LEU A 128 22.14 -8.48 -19.92
C LEU A 128 23.53 -8.56 -19.27
N PRO A 129 23.61 -8.62 -17.92
CA PRO A 129 24.84 -8.89 -17.21
C PRO A 129 25.30 -10.35 -17.38
N PRO A 130 26.58 -10.65 -17.08
CA PRO A 130 27.07 -12.02 -16.89
C PRO A 130 26.30 -12.77 -15.80
N LEU A 131 26.22 -14.10 -15.89
CA LEU A 131 25.41 -14.93 -14.99
C LEU A 131 25.72 -14.72 -13.50
N GLU A 132 26.99 -14.60 -13.12
CA GLU A 132 27.39 -14.36 -11.73
C GLU A 132 26.90 -13.00 -11.22
N GLU A 133 26.90 -12.00 -12.10
CA GLU A 133 26.36 -10.68 -11.78
C GLU A 133 24.83 -10.69 -11.69
N GLN A 134 24.15 -11.47 -12.54
CA GLN A 134 22.69 -11.69 -12.42
C GLN A 134 22.33 -12.25 -11.04
N LYS A 135 23.02 -13.32 -10.61
CA LYS A 135 22.82 -13.94 -9.28
C LYS A 135 23.09 -12.96 -8.15
N ARG A 136 24.18 -12.18 -8.24
CA ARG A 136 24.54 -11.15 -7.24
C ARG A 136 23.46 -10.09 -7.10
N ILE A 137 22.97 -9.55 -8.22
CA ILE A 137 21.88 -8.56 -8.25
C ILE A 137 20.61 -9.14 -7.65
N ALA A 138 20.22 -10.36 -8.08
CA ALA A 138 19.03 -11.03 -7.58
C ALA A 138 19.10 -11.24 -6.05
N ALA A 139 20.24 -11.67 -5.52
CA ALA A 139 20.44 -11.88 -4.09
C ALA A 139 20.33 -10.58 -3.27
N ILE A 140 20.89 -9.46 -3.76
CA ILE A 140 20.78 -8.15 -3.09
C ILE A 140 19.31 -7.70 -3.05
N LEU A 141 18.59 -7.81 -4.16
CA LEU A 141 17.19 -7.40 -4.26
C LEU A 141 16.28 -8.30 -3.42
N ASP A 142 16.52 -9.61 -3.40
CA ASP A 142 15.82 -10.56 -2.53
C ASP A 142 15.99 -10.21 -1.05
N LYS A 143 17.22 -9.88 -0.63
CA LYS A 143 17.50 -9.44 0.75
C LYS A 143 16.73 -8.17 1.08
N ALA A 144 16.75 -7.17 0.21
CA ALA A 144 16.00 -5.92 0.42
C ALA A 144 14.49 -6.16 0.54
N ASP A 145 13.91 -6.98 -0.34
CA ASP A 145 12.49 -7.31 -0.28
C ASP A 145 12.10 -8.15 0.94
N SER A 146 12.99 -9.03 1.40
CA SER A 146 12.77 -9.80 2.63
C SER A 146 12.69 -8.88 3.85
N ILE A 147 13.57 -7.87 3.92
CA ILE A 147 13.57 -6.87 5.00
C ILE A 147 12.30 -6.01 4.91
N ARG A 148 11.91 -5.58 3.71
CA ARG A 148 10.69 -4.80 3.49
C ARG A 148 9.44 -5.55 3.94
N ARG A 149 9.33 -6.85 3.63
CA ARG A 149 8.22 -7.70 4.08
C ARG A 149 8.18 -7.84 5.59
N LYS A 150 9.30 -8.24 6.21
CA LYS A 150 9.42 -8.37 7.68
C LYS A 150 9.03 -7.08 8.41
N ARG A 151 9.38 -5.90 7.87
CA ARG A 151 8.97 -4.61 8.45
C ARG A 151 7.46 -4.40 8.39
N LYS A 152 6.82 -4.71 7.26
CA LYS A 152 5.36 -4.61 7.13
C LYS A 152 4.64 -5.55 8.10
N ASP A 153 5.11 -6.79 8.20
CA ASP A 153 4.52 -7.78 9.10
C ASP A 153 4.68 -7.35 10.57
N ALA A 154 5.85 -6.80 10.94
CA ALA A 154 6.10 -6.26 12.28
C ALA A 154 5.16 -5.08 12.62
N ILE A 155 4.90 -4.17 11.67
CA ILE A 155 3.94 -3.07 11.87
C ILE A 155 2.54 -3.63 12.13
N ALA A 156 2.07 -4.56 11.30
CA ALA A 156 0.75 -5.17 11.46
C ALA A 156 0.60 -5.90 12.81
N LEU A 157 1.61 -6.68 13.21
CA LEU A 157 1.60 -7.38 14.49
C LEU A 157 1.63 -6.41 15.68
N THR A 158 2.30 -5.26 15.55
CA THR A 158 2.34 -4.24 16.59
C THR A 158 0.98 -3.55 16.75
N GLU A 159 0.28 -3.27 15.65
CA GLU A 159 -1.10 -2.74 15.70
C GLU A 159 -2.08 -3.72 16.35
N GLU A 160 -1.94 -5.02 16.03
CA GLU A 160 -2.75 -6.07 16.64
C GLU A 160 -2.45 -6.20 18.15
N LEU A 161 -1.17 -6.17 18.53
CA LEU A 161 -0.77 -6.17 19.94
C LEU A 161 -1.34 -4.98 20.70
N LEU A 162 -1.31 -3.77 20.12
CA LEU A 162 -1.89 -2.57 20.74
C LEU A 162 -3.39 -2.74 21.00
N ARG A 163 -4.14 -3.29 20.04
CA ARG A 163 -5.57 -3.55 20.21
C ARG A 163 -5.85 -4.63 21.26
N SER A 164 -5.11 -5.74 21.20
CA SER A 164 -5.27 -6.86 22.15
C SER A 164 -4.96 -6.43 23.57
N THR A 165 -3.83 -5.73 23.78
CA THR A 165 -3.44 -5.23 25.11
C THR A 165 -4.46 -4.25 25.68
N PHE A 166 -5.02 -3.34 24.86
CA PHE A 166 -6.07 -2.44 25.32
C PHE A 166 -7.33 -3.21 25.76
N LEU A 167 -7.72 -4.23 25.00
CA LEU A 167 -8.84 -5.12 25.34
C LEU A 167 -8.56 -5.95 26.60
N ASP A 168 -7.34 -6.46 26.78
CA ASP A 168 -6.95 -7.23 27.96
C ASP A 168 -6.92 -6.36 29.22
N MET A 169 -6.45 -5.11 29.10
CA MET A 169 -6.37 -4.15 30.20
C MET A 169 -7.76 -3.64 30.61
N PHE A 170 -8.56 -3.16 29.66
CA PHE A 170 -9.82 -2.46 29.94
C PHE A 170 -11.07 -3.32 29.73
N GLY A 171 -10.96 -4.44 29.05
CA GLY A 171 -12.10 -5.24 28.62
C GLY A 171 -12.85 -4.59 27.45
N ASP A 172 -13.83 -5.31 26.92
CA ASP A 172 -14.77 -4.74 25.96
C ASP A 172 -15.66 -3.69 26.67
N PRO A 173 -15.71 -2.42 26.21
CA PRO A 173 -16.44 -1.36 26.91
C PRO A 173 -17.97 -1.54 26.88
N VAL A 174 -18.50 -2.31 25.92
CA VAL A 174 -19.93 -2.60 25.78
C VAL A 174 -20.32 -3.65 26.81
N THR A 175 -19.71 -4.83 26.75
CA THR A 175 -20.02 -5.95 27.66
C THR A 175 -19.49 -5.74 29.08
N ASN A 176 -18.45 -4.90 29.23
CA ASN A 176 -17.82 -4.53 30.50
C ASN A 176 -17.54 -5.73 31.43
N PRO A 177 -16.80 -6.75 30.96
CA PRO A 177 -16.61 -8.00 31.72
C PRO A 177 -15.84 -7.78 33.03
N LYS A 178 -15.04 -6.70 33.11
CA LYS A 178 -14.27 -6.31 34.30
C LYS A 178 -15.07 -5.49 35.31
N GLY A 179 -16.33 -5.14 35.00
CA GLY A 179 -17.21 -4.42 35.92
C GLY A 179 -16.76 -2.99 36.24
N TRP A 180 -16.06 -2.32 35.31
CA TRP A 180 -15.64 -0.93 35.51
C TRP A 180 -16.83 -0.01 35.71
N GLU A 181 -16.66 1.00 36.57
CA GLU A 181 -17.67 2.04 36.77
C GLU A 181 -17.92 2.80 35.46
N LYS A 182 -19.17 2.85 35.00
CA LYS A 182 -19.56 3.59 33.80
C LYS A 182 -20.14 4.94 34.19
N LYS A 183 -19.56 6.02 33.66
CA LYS A 183 -20.08 7.38 33.82
C LYS A 183 -20.38 8.02 32.47
N PRO A 184 -21.42 8.87 32.35
CA PRO A 184 -21.63 9.67 31.16
C PRO A 184 -20.41 10.56 30.89
N LEU A 185 -19.95 10.64 29.64
CA LEU A 185 -18.74 11.41 29.28
C LEU A 185 -18.83 12.89 29.73
N GLY A 186 -20.02 13.49 29.64
CA GLY A 186 -20.27 14.86 30.09
C GLY A 186 -20.14 15.07 31.61
N SER A 187 -20.05 14.01 32.42
CA SER A 187 -19.71 14.11 33.84
C SER A 187 -18.20 14.10 34.10
N LEU A 188 -17.40 13.68 33.12
CA LEU A 188 -15.94 13.58 33.21
C LEU A 188 -15.24 14.78 32.56
N CYS A 189 -15.81 15.31 31.48
CA CYS A 189 -15.24 16.42 30.75
C CYS A 189 -16.31 17.33 30.15
N ARG A 190 -15.91 18.57 29.86
CA ARG A 190 -16.79 19.57 29.27
C ARG A 190 -16.68 19.49 27.76
N ILE A 191 -17.71 18.93 27.14
CA ILE A 191 -17.77 18.83 25.68
C ILE A 191 -18.23 20.17 25.09
N VAL A 192 -17.40 20.77 24.23
CA VAL A 192 -17.72 22.00 23.51
C VAL A 192 -17.55 21.83 22.01
N ARG A 193 -18.37 22.53 21.23
CA ARG A 193 -18.17 22.63 19.79
C ARG A 193 -17.20 23.77 19.48
N GLY A 194 -16.38 23.56 18.44
CA GLY A 194 -15.58 24.63 17.84
C GLY A 194 -16.44 25.73 17.20
N GLY A 195 -15.78 26.78 16.75
CA GLY A 195 -16.47 27.95 16.22
C GLY A 195 -15.64 28.66 15.16
N SER A 196 -16.24 28.90 14.00
CA SER A 196 -15.59 29.65 12.93
C SER A 196 -15.91 31.15 13.08
N PRO A 197 -14.91 32.04 13.15
CA PRO A 197 -15.14 33.47 13.32
C PRO A 197 -15.69 34.06 12.02
N ARG A 198 -17.01 34.19 11.89
CA ARG A 198 -17.65 34.62 10.64
C ARG A 198 -17.82 36.16 10.56
N PRO A 199 -17.63 36.76 9.36
CA PRO A 199 -17.12 36.15 8.12
C PRO A 199 -15.62 35.79 8.21
N ILE A 200 -15.25 34.56 7.83
CA ILE A 200 -13.91 33.99 8.10
C ILE A 200 -12.79 34.88 7.54
N ASN A 201 -12.95 35.36 6.31
CA ASN A 201 -11.94 36.13 5.59
C ASN A 201 -11.53 37.42 6.32
N GLU A 202 -12.41 38.03 7.11
CA GLU A 202 -12.08 39.25 7.87
C GLU A 202 -11.07 39.00 8.99
N TYR A 203 -11.03 37.77 9.50
CA TYR A 203 -10.25 37.35 10.66
C TYR A 203 -9.00 36.55 10.31
N LEU A 204 -8.77 36.17 9.05
CA LEU A 204 -7.56 35.45 8.63
C LEU A 204 -6.30 36.34 8.65
N GLY A 205 -5.13 35.72 8.71
CA GLY A 205 -3.82 36.38 8.56
C GLY A 205 -3.25 36.97 9.86
N GLY A 206 -3.64 36.44 11.02
CA GLY A 206 -3.10 36.84 12.32
C GLY A 206 -2.04 35.87 12.86
N THR A 207 -1.89 35.85 14.18
CA THR A 207 -0.89 35.01 14.88
C THR A 207 -1.49 33.89 15.72
N ILE A 208 -2.82 33.82 15.85
CA ILE A 208 -3.48 32.79 16.65
C ILE A 208 -3.73 31.56 15.76
N PRO A 209 -3.15 30.39 16.06
CA PRO A 209 -3.34 29.19 15.25
C PRO A 209 -4.82 28.88 15.03
N TRP A 210 -5.20 28.60 13.79
CA TRP A 210 -6.55 28.20 13.42
C TRP A 210 -6.58 26.73 13.04
N ILE A 211 -7.03 25.90 13.98
CA ILE A 211 -6.93 24.45 13.92
C ILE A 211 -8.14 23.90 13.17
N LYS A 212 -7.92 23.39 11.96
CA LYS A 212 -8.93 22.75 11.11
C LYS A 212 -8.71 21.26 11.01
N ILE A 213 -9.74 20.54 10.58
CA ILE A 213 -9.66 19.09 10.34
C ILE A 213 -8.52 18.74 9.39
N GLY A 214 -8.32 19.54 8.33
CA GLY A 214 -7.25 19.33 7.35
C GLY A 214 -5.83 19.41 7.92
N ASP A 215 -5.62 20.05 9.08
CA ASP A 215 -4.32 20.08 9.75
C ASP A 215 -4.01 18.75 10.47
N ALA A 216 -5.00 17.88 10.63
CA ALA A 216 -4.97 16.70 11.48
C ALA A 216 -5.17 15.36 10.74
N THR A 217 -5.32 15.39 9.42
CA THR A 217 -5.55 14.20 8.58
C THR A 217 -4.28 13.46 8.15
N ALA A 218 -3.10 14.00 8.48
CA ALA A 218 -1.82 13.40 8.10
C ALA A 218 -1.44 12.23 9.03
N GLY A 219 -1.60 11.00 8.53
CA GLY A 219 -1.11 9.78 9.18
C GLY A 219 -1.74 9.48 10.54
N ASP A 220 -1.00 8.72 11.35
CA ASP A 220 -1.41 8.26 12.69
C ASP A 220 -0.93 9.20 13.81
N GLU A 221 -0.57 10.43 13.46
CA GLU A 221 -0.10 11.42 14.44
C GLU A 221 -1.18 11.68 15.49
N ILE A 222 -0.83 11.53 16.75
CA ILE A 222 -1.74 11.78 17.88
C ILE A 222 -1.84 13.28 18.15
N TYR A 223 -0.82 14.05 17.78
CA TYR A 223 -0.67 15.45 18.17
C TYR A 223 -0.84 16.42 17.01
N ILE A 224 -1.44 17.58 17.30
CA ILE A 224 -1.46 18.74 16.39
C ILE A 224 -0.52 19.79 16.99
N ASP A 225 0.61 20.03 16.33
CA ASP A 225 1.65 20.99 16.77
C ASP A 225 1.85 22.17 15.81
N LYS A 226 1.12 22.18 14.68
CA LYS A 226 1.15 23.24 13.68
C LYS A 226 -0.21 23.39 12.99
N THR A 227 -0.46 24.57 12.43
CA THR A 227 -1.63 24.84 11.57
C THR A 227 -1.17 25.51 10.28
N VAL A 228 -1.92 25.30 9.20
CA VAL A 228 -1.67 26.01 7.92
C VAL A 228 -2.05 27.48 8.01
N GLU A 229 -3.11 27.79 8.76
CA GLU A 229 -3.65 29.15 8.87
C GLU A 229 -3.66 29.63 10.32
N ALA A 230 -3.72 30.96 10.46
CA ALA A 230 -3.87 31.66 11.72
C ALA A 230 -4.86 32.81 11.59
N ILE A 231 -5.58 33.10 12.67
CA ILE A 231 -6.54 34.20 12.77
C ILE A 231 -5.99 35.35 13.63
N LYS A 232 -6.56 36.53 13.44
CA LYS A 232 -6.30 37.73 14.25
C LYS A 232 -6.90 37.57 15.65
N LYS A 233 -6.38 38.32 16.63
CA LYS A 233 -6.78 38.23 18.04
C LYS A 233 -8.28 38.52 18.24
N GLU A 234 -8.86 39.41 17.43
CA GLU A 234 -10.28 39.76 17.46
C GLU A 234 -11.17 38.55 17.13
N GLY A 235 -10.65 37.60 16.34
CA GLY A 235 -11.35 36.37 15.97
C GLY A 235 -11.54 35.39 17.13
N ILE A 236 -10.73 35.49 18.19
CA ILE A 236 -10.88 34.63 19.39
C ILE A 236 -12.28 34.76 19.99
N LYS A 237 -12.82 35.98 20.06
CA LYS A 237 -14.15 36.25 20.63
C LYS A 237 -15.29 35.61 19.85
N LYS A 238 -15.05 35.28 18.57
CA LYS A 238 -16.01 34.64 17.66
C LYS A 238 -15.66 33.17 17.37
N SER A 239 -14.67 32.62 18.07
CA SER A 239 -14.20 31.26 17.91
C SER A 239 -14.06 30.57 19.27
N ARG A 240 -13.49 29.37 19.29
CA ARG A 240 -13.22 28.61 20.52
C ARG A 240 -11.73 28.41 20.64
N TYR A 241 -11.12 29.18 21.55
CA TYR A 241 -9.73 28.97 21.92
C TYR A 241 -9.61 27.76 22.84
N LEU A 242 -8.58 26.94 22.61
CA LEU A 242 -8.18 25.82 23.44
C LEU A 242 -6.71 25.95 23.82
N GLU A 243 -6.40 25.56 25.04
CA GLU A 243 -5.03 25.49 25.53
C GLU A 243 -4.34 24.20 25.04
N PRO A 244 -3.00 24.18 24.95
CA PRO A 244 -2.23 22.95 24.79
C PRO A 244 -2.66 21.87 25.80
N GLY A 245 -2.73 20.62 25.35
CA GLY A 245 -3.22 19.48 26.10
C GLY A 245 -4.71 19.17 25.88
N SER A 246 -5.48 20.08 25.29
CA SER A 246 -6.89 19.85 24.97
C SER A 246 -7.07 18.77 23.92
N LEU A 247 -8.13 17.96 24.06
CA LEU A 247 -8.46 16.89 23.13
C LEU A 247 -9.50 17.39 22.13
N VAL A 248 -9.29 17.10 20.84
CA VAL A 248 -10.26 17.38 19.77
C VAL A 248 -10.69 16.13 19.05
N PHE A 249 -11.97 16.09 18.68
CA PHE A 249 -12.62 14.98 17.99
C PHE A 249 -13.32 15.52 16.74
N ALA A 250 -13.00 14.93 15.59
CA ALA A 250 -13.57 15.34 14.31
C ALA A 250 -15.06 14.93 14.25
N ASN A 251 -15.95 15.91 14.09
CA ASN A 251 -17.40 15.70 14.19
C ASN A 251 -18.16 15.83 12.86
N CYS A 252 -17.47 16.05 11.74
CA CYS A 252 -18.10 16.25 10.44
C CYS A 252 -17.28 15.72 9.26
N GLY A 253 -17.98 15.47 8.14
CA GLY A 253 -17.38 15.10 6.85
C GLY A 253 -16.81 13.67 6.80
N VAL A 254 -15.92 13.45 5.82
CA VAL A 254 -15.21 12.17 5.58
C VAL A 254 -14.22 11.79 6.69
N SER A 255 -14.02 12.70 7.64
CA SER A 255 -13.02 12.64 8.71
C SER A 255 -13.63 12.31 10.08
N LEU A 256 -14.90 11.90 10.12
CA LEU A 256 -15.61 11.63 11.36
C LEU A 256 -14.91 10.55 12.21
N GLY A 257 -14.73 10.84 13.51
CA GLY A 257 -14.42 9.80 14.50
C GLY A 257 -12.98 9.71 14.99
N PHE A 258 -12.03 10.43 14.40
CA PHE A 258 -10.65 10.44 14.92
C PHE A 258 -10.44 11.51 15.99
N VAL A 259 -9.47 11.25 16.87
CA VAL A 259 -9.11 12.07 18.02
C VAL A 259 -7.66 12.57 17.89
N ARG A 260 -7.40 13.79 18.35
CA ARG A 260 -6.05 14.36 18.48
C ARG A 260 -5.90 15.15 19.78
N ILE A 261 -4.66 15.31 20.22
CA ILE A 261 -4.28 16.20 21.32
C ILE A 261 -3.58 17.43 20.74
N ILE A 262 -4.05 18.61 21.10
CA ILE A 262 -3.45 19.86 20.65
C ILE A 262 -2.19 20.16 21.47
N LYS A 263 -1.05 20.45 20.83
CA LYS A 263 0.19 20.94 21.49
C LYS A 263 0.36 22.45 21.42
N ILE A 264 -0.42 23.13 20.58
CA ILE A 264 -0.34 24.57 20.34
C ILE A 264 -1.66 25.25 20.70
N GLY A 265 -1.62 26.25 21.57
CA GLY A 265 -2.84 26.99 21.95
C GLY A 265 -3.42 27.70 20.73
N GLY A 266 -4.71 27.54 20.48
CA GLY A 266 -5.31 28.00 19.22
C GLY A 266 -6.82 27.90 19.17
N CYS A 267 -7.40 28.52 18.14
CA CYS A 267 -8.82 28.52 17.88
C CYS A 267 -9.21 27.35 16.99
N ILE A 268 -10.23 26.59 17.38
CA ILE A 268 -10.71 25.42 16.61
C ILE A 268 -11.87 25.75 15.67
N HIS A 269 -11.84 25.17 14.47
CA HIS A 269 -12.91 25.20 13.48
C HIS A 269 -14.21 24.51 13.99
N ASP A 270 -15.36 24.89 13.43
CA ASP A 270 -16.69 24.36 13.83
C ASP A 270 -16.93 22.87 13.51
N GLY A 271 -15.99 22.23 12.80
CA GLY A 271 -15.90 20.79 12.55
C GLY A 271 -15.25 19.97 13.66
N TRP A 272 -14.85 20.61 14.76
CA TRP A 272 -14.30 19.94 15.93
C TRP A 272 -15.31 19.93 17.09
N LEU A 273 -15.35 18.82 17.82
CA LEU A 273 -15.67 18.81 19.25
C LEU A 273 -14.37 18.88 20.04
N ALA A 274 -14.42 19.47 21.24
CA ALA A 274 -13.31 19.50 22.17
C ALA A 274 -13.75 19.12 23.58
N PHE A 275 -12.81 18.60 24.36
CA PHE A 275 -13.01 18.03 25.70
C PHE A 275 -12.01 18.64 26.69
#